data_AF-A0A2E4W3L8-F1
#
_entry.id   AF-A0A2E4W3L8-F1
#
_cell.length_a   1.000
_cell.length_b   1.000
_cell.length_c   1.000
_cell.angle_alpha   90.00
_cell.angle_beta   90.00
_cell.angle_gamma   90.00
#
_symmetry.space_group_name_H-M   'P 1'
#
loop_
_entity.id
_entity.type
_entity.pdbx_description
1 polymer ?
#
loop_
_entity_poly.entity_id
_entity_poly.type
_entity_poly.pdbx_seq_one_letter_code
_entity_poly.pdbx_strand_id
1 'polypeptide(L)'
;MNEVLIYPTRFDREFKFGNERGEDILGMVGTGTLNRLMILSKPDLINGFQNWTDKRNVGIHEFAHLVDKADGFIDGVPGVGLDRQAIGPWVDLVRRKMLEIEAGKSDINRYALTNKAEFLAVTAEYFFERPSMMLRKHPALYGALERVFNQDLHTRAVALRRELTRGRPKFGRNSPCPCGSGRKFKRCCLQ
;
A
#
# COMPACT_ATOMS: atom_id res chain seq x y z
N MET A 1 17.57 -2.21 7.07
CA MET A 1 16.60 -1.94 8.15
C MET A 1 16.58 -3.15 9.05
N ASN A 2 16.61 -2.96 10.37
CA ASN A 2 16.72 -4.10 11.28
C ASN A 2 15.56 -4.20 12.27
N GLU A 3 14.87 -3.08 12.55
CA GLU A 3 13.87 -3.03 13.62
C GLU A 3 12.64 -2.20 13.24
N VAL A 4 11.47 -2.72 13.58
CA VAL A 4 10.17 -2.02 13.53
C VAL A 4 9.63 -1.96 14.97
N LEU A 5 9.46 -0.76 15.51
CA LEU A 5 8.84 -0.54 16.80
C LEU A 5 7.36 -0.22 16.63
N ILE A 6 6.53 -0.91 17.39
CA ILE A 6 5.09 -0.69 17.41
C ILE A 6 4.73 -0.10 18.77
N TYR A 7 4.44 1.20 18.79
CA TYR A 7 4.08 1.93 20.00
C TYR A 7 2.60 1.77 20.32
N PRO A 8 2.20 1.82 21.61
CA PRO A 8 0.81 1.62 22.00
C PRO A 8 -0.12 2.78 21.56
N THR A 9 0.43 3.98 21.40
CA THR A 9 -0.26 5.20 20.96
C THR A 9 0.62 5.98 19.96
N ARG A 10 0.16 7.16 19.53
CA ARG A 10 0.97 8.14 18.79
C ARG A 10 2.12 8.64 19.66
N PHE A 11 3.08 9.29 19.02
CA PHE A 11 4.28 9.79 19.68
C PHE A 11 4.66 11.18 19.19
N ASP A 12 5.56 11.83 19.93
CA ASP A 12 6.12 13.12 19.57
C ASP A 12 7.50 12.99 18.91
N ARG A 13 8.13 14.13 18.58
CA ARG A 13 9.47 14.17 17.97
C ARG A 13 10.60 13.72 18.89
N GLU A 14 10.33 13.59 20.19
CA GLU A 14 11.25 13.06 21.19
C GLU A 14 11.01 11.56 21.44
N PHE A 15 10.19 10.91 20.61
CA PHE A 15 9.83 9.49 20.70
C PHE A 15 9.08 9.12 21.98
N LYS A 16 8.47 10.10 22.65
CA LYS A 16 7.61 9.88 23.82
C LYS A 16 6.20 9.58 23.35
N PHE A 17 5.54 8.66 24.03
CA PHE A 17 4.16 8.25 23.78
C PHE A 17 3.39 8.20 25.10
N GLY A 18 2.09 8.49 25.05
CA GLY A 18 1.28 8.66 26.25
C GLY A 18 -0.09 9.26 25.94
N ASN A 19 -0.52 10.18 26.79
CA ASN A 19 -1.74 10.99 26.62
C ASN A 19 -1.39 12.48 26.78
N GLU A 20 -0.15 12.87 26.48
CA GLU A 20 0.31 14.25 26.62
C GLU A 20 0.00 15.06 25.35
N ARG A 21 -0.03 16.40 25.46
CA ARG A 21 -0.24 17.27 24.30
C ARG A 21 1.02 17.26 23.44
N GLY A 22 0.87 16.91 22.16
CA GLY A 22 1.97 16.96 21.17
C GLY A 22 2.24 15.61 20.47
N GLU A 23 1.57 14.54 20.88
CA GLU A 23 1.68 13.22 20.27
C GLU A 23 0.81 13.09 19.02
N ASP A 24 1.28 13.63 17.89
CA ASP A 24 0.55 13.63 16.62
C ASP A 24 1.20 12.78 15.53
N ILE A 25 2.35 12.15 15.80
CA ILE A 25 3.06 11.31 14.84
C ILE A 25 2.47 9.90 14.82
N LEU A 26 1.99 9.49 13.64
CA LEU A 26 1.41 8.17 13.41
C LEU A 26 2.49 7.13 13.07
N GLY A 27 3.55 7.57 12.40
CA GLY A 27 4.64 6.73 11.93
C GLY A 27 5.85 7.57 11.56
N MET A 28 7.02 6.93 11.53
CA MET A 28 8.23 7.53 10.95
C MET A 28 9.27 6.48 10.56
N VAL A 29 10.09 6.85 9.56
CA VAL A 29 11.37 6.20 9.25
C VAL A 29 12.52 7.06 9.77
N GLY A 30 13.31 6.54 10.71
CA GLY A 30 14.43 7.29 11.31
C GLY A 30 15.56 7.57 10.33
N THR A 31 16.32 8.65 10.50
CA THR A 31 17.53 8.98 9.71
C THR A 31 18.79 8.97 10.58
N GLY A 32 19.99 9.06 9.99
CA GLY A 32 21.24 9.16 10.73
C GLY A 32 21.50 7.94 11.64
N THR A 33 21.66 8.18 12.95
CA THR A 33 21.83 7.10 13.95
C THR A 33 20.61 6.19 14.06
N LEU A 34 19.42 6.69 13.71
CA LEU A 34 18.15 5.96 13.72
C LEU A 34 17.80 5.36 12.35
N ASN A 35 18.74 5.34 11.40
CA ASN A 35 18.52 4.89 10.00
C ASN A 35 17.91 3.48 9.88
N ARG A 36 18.06 2.63 10.91
CA ARG A 36 17.60 1.23 10.90
C ARG A 36 16.22 1.01 11.54
N LEU A 37 15.57 2.07 11.99
CA LEU A 37 14.35 2.05 12.79
C LEU A 37 13.15 2.60 12.02
N MET A 38 12.05 1.88 12.06
CA MET A 38 10.71 2.42 11.79
C MET A 38 9.91 2.36 13.07
N ILE A 39 9.13 3.40 13.35
CA ILE A 39 8.23 3.45 14.49
C ILE A 39 6.82 3.68 13.96
N LEU A 40 5.84 2.93 14.49
CA LEU A 40 4.44 3.02 14.10
C LEU A 40 3.55 3.05 15.34
N SER A 41 2.51 3.88 15.32
CA SER A 41 1.40 3.83 16.27
C SER A 41 0.53 2.61 16.00
N LYS A 42 0.40 1.71 16.99
CA LYS A 42 -0.43 0.51 16.90
C LYS A 42 -1.89 0.80 16.50
N PRO A 43 -2.62 1.73 17.14
CA PRO A 43 -4.01 1.97 16.78
C PRO A 43 -4.13 2.51 15.34
N ASP A 44 -3.23 3.38 14.90
CA ASP A 44 -3.24 3.91 13.53
C ASP A 44 -2.87 2.85 12.49
N LEU A 45 -1.91 1.97 12.81
CA LEU A 45 -1.55 0.84 11.96
C LEU A 45 -2.72 -0.13 11.79
N ILE A 46 -3.39 -0.50 12.89
CA ILE A 46 -4.56 -1.38 12.85
C ILE A 46 -5.69 -0.72 12.04
N ASN A 47 -5.97 0.56 12.30
CA ASN A 47 -7.03 1.29 11.61
C ASN A 47 -6.78 1.38 10.10
N GLY A 48 -5.53 1.62 9.67
CA GLY A 48 -5.17 1.66 8.25
C GLY A 48 -5.50 0.36 7.52
N PHE A 49 -5.34 -0.81 8.16
CA PHE A 49 -5.71 -2.09 7.55
C PHE A 49 -7.17 -2.48 7.72
N GLN A 50 -7.89 -1.90 8.68
CA GLN A 50 -9.33 -2.12 8.86
C GLN A 50 -10.16 -1.31 7.85
N ASN A 51 -9.72 -0.09 7.51
CA ASN A 51 -10.42 0.78 6.57
C ASN A 51 -9.65 0.97 5.26
N TRP A 52 -9.59 -0.10 4.46
CA TRP A 52 -9.02 -0.12 3.10
C TRP A 52 -9.66 0.84 2.08
N THR A 53 -10.61 1.69 2.50
CA THR A 53 -11.31 2.61 1.61
C THR A 53 -10.95 4.07 1.86
N ASP A 54 -10.39 4.49 3.00
CA ASP A 54 -10.12 5.93 3.19
C ASP A 54 -8.88 6.44 2.43
N LYS A 55 -8.10 5.54 1.82
CA LYS A 55 -6.86 5.85 1.09
C LYS A 55 -5.78 6.35 2.05
N ARG A 56 -5.80 5.89 3.30
CA ARG A 56 -4.90 6.29 4.38
C ARG A 56 -4.41 5.07 5.14
N ASN A 57 -3.14 4.78 5.02
CA ASN A 57 -2.52 3.64 5.68
C ASN A 57 -1.09 3.97 6.09
N VAL A 58 -0.91 4.28 7.37
CA VAL A 58 0.40 4.64 7.94
C VAL A 58 1.44 3.53 7.71
N GLY A 59 1.03 2.26 7.74
CA GLY A 59 1.93 1.15 7.44
C GLY A 59 2.46 1.22 6.01
N ILE A 60 1.57 1.35 5.02
CA ILE A 60 1.97 1.49 3.61
C ILE A 60 2.81 2.76 3.41
N HIS A 61 2.40 3.86 4.04
CA HIS A 61 3.07 5.16 3.94
C HIS A 61 4.54 5.07 4.38
N GLU A 62 4.79 4.60 5.61
CA GLU A 62 6.15 4.49 6.13
C GLU A 62 6.97 3.43 5.37
N PHE A 63 6.35 2.33 4.92
CA PHE A 63 7.04 1.36 4.07
C PHE A 63 7.44 1.94 2.71
N ALA A 64 6.65 2.84 2.13
CA ALA A 64 7.02 3.53 0.91
C ALA A 64 8.27 4.40 1.13
N HIS A 65 8.41 5.06 2.28
CA HIS A 65 9.65 5.75 2.64
C HIS A 65 10.84 4.81 2.81
N LEU A 66 10.66 3.57 3.27
CA LEU A 66 11.76 2.60 3.28
C LEU A 66 12.20 2.19 1.87
N VAL A 67 11.25 2.02 0.96
CA VAL A 67 11.52 1.70 -0.45
C VAL A 67 12.26 2.85 -1.11
N ASP A 68 11.84 4.09 -0.85
CA ASP A 68 12.52 5.31 -1.26
C ASP A 68 13.99 5.29 -0.80
N LYS A 69 14.18 5.05 0.50
CA LYS A 69 15.47 5.00 1.19
C LYS A 69 16.38 3.82 0.84
N ALA A 70 16.02 2.97 -0.10
CA ALA A 70 16.82 1.79 -0.42
C ALA A 70 18.24 2.15 -0.91
N ASP A 71 18.41 3.34 -1.49
CA ASP A 71 19.71 3.89 -1.90
C ASP A 71 20.38 4.79 -0.84
N GLY A 72 19.73 4.96 0.32
CA GLY A 72 20.18 5.79 1.44
C GLY A 72 19.49 7.15 1.56
N PHE A 73 18.67 7.56 0.60
CA PHE A 73 18.03 8.88 0.57
C PHE A 73 16.50 8.79 0.57
N ILE A 74 15.83 9.72 1.26
CA ILE A 74 14.37 9.86 1.20
C ILE A 74 14.06 11.09 0.36
N ASP A 75 13.96 10.92 -0.95
CA ASP A 75 13.82 12.01 -1.92
C ASP A 75 12.69 11.82 -2.94
N GLY A 76 11.91 10.75 -2.82
CA GLY A 76 10.82 10.35 -3.71
C GLY A 76 11.28 9.68 -5.00
N VAL A 77 12.55 9.28 -5.12
CA VAL A 77 13.10 8.53 -6.24
C VAL A 77 13.58 7.17 -5.73
N PRO A 78 12.70 6.16 -5.71
CA PRO A 78 13.08 4.87 -5.15
C PRO A 78 14.19 4.22 -5.98
N GLY A 79 15.31 3.92 -5.32
CA GLY A 79 16.46 3.25 -5.93
C GLY A 79 16.21 1.79 -6.32
N VAL A 80 15.04 1.25 -5.99
CA VAL A 80 14.58 -0.10 -6.33
C VAL A 80 13.40 -0.04 -7.30
N GLY A 81 13.35 -0.96 -8.26
CA GLY A 81 12.25 -1.08 -9.24
C GLY A 81 12.27 -0.05 -10.38
N LEU A 82 13.05 1.02 -10.27
CA LEU A 82 13.34 1.95 -11.36
C LEU A 82 14.74 1.69 -11.93
N ASP A 83 14.81 1.32 -13.21
CA ASP A 83 16.07 1.37 -13.92
C ASP A 83 16.54 2.83 -14.10
N ARG A 84 17.84 3.03 -14.35
CA ARG A 84 18.42 4.36 -14.48
C ARG A 84 17.77 5.20 -15.59
N GLN A 85 17.21 4.55 -16.62
CA GLN A 85 16.57 5.22 -17.75
C GLN A 85 15.15 5.70 -17.39
N ALA A 86 14.48 5.03 -16.47
CA ALA A 86 13.14 5.34 -15.99
C ALA A 86 13.10 6.44 -14.93
N ILE A 87 14.24 6.77 -14.30
CA ILE A 87 14.33 7.85 -13.28
C ILE A 87 13.88 9.19 -13.85
N GLY A 88 14.38 9.60 -15.02
CA GLY A 88 14.00 10.86 -15.66
C GLY A 88 12.49 10.96 -15.92
N PRO A 89 11.90 9.98 -16.65
CA PRO A 89 10.46 9.88 -16.85
C PRO A 89 9.64 9.87 -15.55
N TRP A 90 10.13 9.21 -14.50
CA TRP A 90 9.50 9.20 -13.18
C TRP A 90 9.46 10.60 -12.56
N VAL A 91 10.60 11.29 -12.50
CA VAL A 91 10.70 12.64 -11.92
C VAL A 91 9.79 13.62 -12.66
N ASP A 92 9.72 13.54 -13.99
CA ASP A 92 8.81 14.36 -14.80
C ASP A 92 7.34 14.02 -14.57
N LEU A 93 7.00 12.75 -14.37
CA LEU A 93 5.65 12.33 -14.02
C LEU A 93 5.24 12.85 -12.65
N VAL A 94 6.10 12.70 -11.63
CA VAL A 94 5.88 13.24 -10.27
C VAL A 94 5.62 14.73 -10.33
N ARG A 95 6.50 15.49 -11.00
CA ARG A 95 6.36 16.95 -11.14
C ARG A 95 5.01 17.33 -11.77
N ARG A 96 4.63 16.69 -12.88
CA ARG A 96 3.33 16.96 -13.53
C ARG A 96 2.16 16.63 -12.61
N LYS A 97 2.22 15.51 -11.90
CA LYS A 97 1.16 15.11 -10.96
C LYS A 97 1.02 16.04 -9.77
N MET A 98 2.13 16.53 -9.21
CA MET A 98 2.09 17.54 -8.16
C MET A 98 1.41 18.82 -8.66
N LEU A 99 1.73 19.30 -9.88
CA LEU A 99 1.05 20.46 -10.47
C LEU A 99 -0.46 20.23 -10.67
N GLU A 100 -0.89 19.02 -11.06
CA GLU A 100 -2.32 18.67 -11.15
C GLU A 100 -3.01 18.72 -9.78
N ILE A 101 -2.37 18.25 -8.71
CA ILE A 101 -2.90 18.30 -7.34
C ILE A 101 -3.00 19.74 -6.86
N GLU A 102 -1.97 20.55 -7.09
CA GLU A 102 -1.94 21.96 -6.71
C GLU A 102 -3.05 22.76 -7.41
N ALA A 103 -3.27 22.50 -8.70
CA ALA A 103 -4.34 23.09 -9.48
C ALA A 103 -5.75 22.55 -9.14
N GLY A 104 -5.88 21.62 -8.19
CA GLY A 104 -7.17 21.02 -7.80
C GLY A 104 -7.76 20.09 -8.86
N LYS A 105 -6.95 19.57 -9.79
CA LYS A 105 -7.35 18.70 -10.90
C LYS A 105 -7.10 17.21 -10.62
N SER A 106 -6.78 16.86 -9.37
CA SER A 106 -6.48 15.50 -8.93
C SER A 106 -7.21 15.19 -7.62
N ASP A 107 -7.62 13.94 -7.43
CA ASP A 107 -8.22 13.47 -6.17
C ASP A 107 -7.21 12.85 -5.19
N ILE A 108 -5.91 12.92 -5.52
CA ILE A 108 -4.82 12.60 -4.60
C ILE A 108 -4.79 13.64 -3.47
N ASN A 109 -4.55 13.19 -2.24
CA ASN A 109 -4.50 14.05 -1.06
C ASN A 109 -3.44 15.15 -1.23
N ARG A 110 -3.80 16.42 -0.92
CA ARG A 110 -2.88 17.56 -0.98
C ARG A 110 -1.63 17.39 -0.13
N TYR A 111 -1.65 16.51 0.87
CA TYR A 111 -0.46 16.17 1.65
C TYR A 111 0.70 15.65 0.76
N ALA A 112 0.40 15.06 -0.40
CA ALA A 112 1.39 14.68 -1.40
C ALA A 112 2.20 15.87 -1.97
N LEU A 113 1.76 17.12 -1.76
CA LEU A 113 2.49 18.32 -2.19
C LEU A 113 3.63 18.72 -1.25
N THR A 114 3.71 18.13 -0.06
CA THR A 114 4.72 18.49 0.95
C THR A 114 6.13 18.35 0.40
N ASN A 115 6.44 17.23 -0.24
CA ASN A 115 7.66 17.00 -1.02
C ASN A 115 7.49 15.73 -1.89
N LYS A 116 8.52 15.36 -2.66
CA LYS A 116 8.47 14.19 -3.55
C LYS A 116 8.41 12.84 -2.80
N ALA A 117 9.03 12.73 -1.63
CA ALA A 117 8.96 11.52 -0.81
C ALA A 117 7.53 11.31 -0.29
N GLU A 118 6.89 12.37 0.20
CA GLU A 118 5.49 12.36 0.61
C GLU A 118 4.56 12.07 -0.59
N PHE A 119 4.89 12.58 -1.77
CA PHE A 119 4.17 12.22 -2.99
C PHE A 119 4.23 10.70 -3.24
N LEU A 120 5.42 10.09 -3.17
CA LEU A 120 5.56 8.65 -3.34
C LEU A 120 4.76 7.88 -2.28
N ALA A 121 4.87 8.25 -1.00
CA ALA A 121 4.20 7.57 0.09
C ALA A 121 2.67 7.66 -0.02
N VAL A 122 2.12 8.86 -0.25
CA VAL A 122 0.69 9.06 -0.45
C VAL A 122 0.18 8.31 -1.68
N THR A 123 0.93 8.30 -2.78
CA THR A 123 0.49 7.59 -3.99
C THR A 123 0.60 6.07 -3.84
N ALA A 124 1.51 5.57 -3.01
CA ALA A 124 1.56 4.16 -2.62
C ALA A 124 0.31 3.74 -1.83
N GLU A 125 -0.18 4.57 -0.90
CA GLU A 125 -1.44 4.30 -0.19
C GLU A 125 -2.60 4.11 -1.18
N TYR A 126 -2.71 4.98 -2.18
CA TYR A 126 -3.75 4.88 -3.21
C TYR A 126 -3.59 3.62 -4.07
N PHE A 127 -2.35 3.26 -4.39
CA PHE A 127 -2.00 2.10 -5.21
C PHE A 127 -2.40 0.80 -4.52
N PHE A 128 -2.06 0.64 -3.24
CA PHE A 128 -2.33 -0.58 -2.50
C PHE A 128 -3.77 -0.67 -1.99
N GLU A 129 -4.39 0.43 -1.56
CA GLU A 129 -5.74 0.40 -1.01
C GLU A 129 -6.84 0.42 -2.08
N ARG A 130 -6.69 1.25 -3.11
CA ARG A 130 -7.69 1.43 -4.17
C ARG A 130 -7.09 1.28 -5.58
N PRO A 131 -6.43 0.16 -5.92
CA PRO A 131 -5.71 -0.02 -7.19
C PRO A 131 -6.60 0.24 -8.42
N SER A 132 -7.84 -0.26 -8.40
CA SER A 132 -8.77 -0.05 -9.53
C SER A 132 -9.18 1.42 -9.71
N MET A 133 -9.30 2.20 -8.63
CA MET A 133 -9.59 3.63 -8.74
C MET A 133 -8.38 4.35 -9.32
N MET A 134 -7.19 4.06 -8.80
CA MET A 134 -5.95 4.67 -9.23
C MET A 134 -5.65 4.40 -10.70
N LEU A 135 -5.82 3.16 -11.16
CA LEU A 135 -5.69 2.81 -12.58
C LEU A 135 -6.65 3.64 -13.46
N ARG A 136 -7.91 3.82 -13.04
CA ARG A 136 -8.89 4.59 -13.83
C ARG A 136 -8.58 6.08 -13.88
N LYS A 137 -8.19 6.68 -12.75
CA LYS A 137 -8.00 8.14 -12.64
C LYS A 137 -6.59 8.62 -12.95
N HIS A 138 -5.59 7.79 -12.68
CA HIS A 138 -4.17 8.09 -12.86
C HIS A 138 -3.43 6.92 -13.53
N PRO A 139 -3.84 6.49 -14.75
CA PRO A 139 -3.29 5.29 -15.40
C PRO A 139 -1.76 5.34 -15.58
N ALA A 140 -1.22 6.49 -15.97
CA ALA A 140 0.23 6.67 -16.12
C ALA A 140 0.99 6.55 -14.79
N LEU A 141 0.41 7.05 -13.69
CA LEU A 141 1.01 6.94 -12.36
C LEU A 141 0.89 5.51 -11.84
N TYR A 142 -0.25 4.85 -12.06
CA TYR A 142 -0.44 3.44 -11.71
C TYR A 142 0.62 2.55 -12.34
N GLY A 143 0.81 2.63 -13.67
CA GLY A 143 1.83 1.84 -14.36
C GLY A 143 3.27 2.18 -13.96
N ALA A 144 3.53 3.40 -13.48
CA ALA A 144 4.83 3.74 -12.90
C ALA A 144 5.03 3.06 -11.53
N LEU A 145 4.01 3.07 -10.67
CA LEU A 145 4.07 2.42 -9.35
C LEU A 145 4.12 0.89 -9.44
N GLU A 146 3.49 0.27 -10.45
CA GLU A 146 3.66 -1.17 -10.71
C GLU A 146 5.13 -1.53 -10.95
N ARG A 147 5.88 -0.67 -11.66
CA ARG A 147 7.33 -0.86 -11.86
C ARG A 147 8.12 -0.64 -10.58
N VAL A 148 7.85 0.45 -9.86
CA VAL A 148 8.50 0.76 -8.58
C VAL A 148 8.36 -0.39 -7.58
N PHE A 149 7.14 -0.88 -7.37
CA PHE A 149 6.85 -1.91 -6.37
C PHE A 149 6.97 -3.34 -6.90
N ASN A 150 7.14 -3.52 -8.22
CA ASN A 150 7.13 -4.82 -8.87
C ASN A 150 5.90 -5.67 -8.48
N GLN A 151 4.72 -5.04 -8.49
CA GLN A 151 3.44 -5.66 -8.13
C GLN A 151 2.38 -5.34 -9.21
N ASP A 152 1.75 -6.36 -9.78
CA ASP A 152 0.52 -6.20 -10.57
C ASP A 152 -0.69 -6.40 -9.65
N LEU A 153 -1.13 -5.30 -9.02
CA LEU A 153 -2.24 -5.35 -8.08
C LEU A 153 -3.59 -5.46 -8.77
N HIS A 154 -3.73 -4.97 -9.99
CA HIS A 154 -4.99 -5.01 -10.72
C HIS A 154 -5.32 -6.45 -11.09
N THR A 155 -4.38 -7.18 -11.69
CA THR A 155 -4.56 -8.59 -12.04
C THR A 155 -4.77 -9.42 -10.78
N ARG A 156 -4.00 -9.18 -9.71
CA ARG A 156 -4.21 -9.86 -8.41
C ARG A 156 -5.59 -9.58 -7.83
N ALA A 157 -6.07 -8.34 -7.85
CA ALA A 157 -7.39 -7.98 -7.35
C ALA A 157 -8.52 -8.60 -8.18
N VAL A 158 -8.37 -8.64 -9.51
CA VAL A 158 -9.33 -9.31 -10.42
C VAL A 158 -9.34 -10.81 -10.18
N ALA A 159 -8.16 -11.44 -10.04
CA ALA A 159 -8.03 -12.86 -9.75
C ALA A 159 -8.67 -13.22 -8.40
N LEU A 160 -8.35 -12.48 -7.34
CA LEU A 160 -8.92 -12.68 -6.02
C LEU A 160 -10.43 -12.48 -6.02
N ARG A 161 -10.94 -11.42 -6.66
CA ARG A 161 -12.40 -11.26 -6.82
C ARG A 161 -13.03 -12.41 -7.57
N ARG A 162 -12.39 -12.92 -8.63
CA ARG A 162 -12.86 -14.08 -9.37
C ARG A 162 -12.87 -15.35 -8.52
N GLU A 163 -11.90 -15.52 -7.63
CA GLU A 163 -11.86 -16.62 -6.66
C GLU A 163 -12.93 -16.49 -5.57
N LEU A 164 -13.12 -15.28 -5.02
CA LEU A 164 -14.15 -15.02 -4.01
C LEU A 164 -15.57 -15.12 -4.58
N THR A 165 -15.77 -14.71 -5.84
CA THR A 165 -17.07 -14.81 -6.54
C THR A 165 -17.32 -16.20 -7.13
N ARG A 166 -16.28 -17.00 -7.34
CA ARG A 166 -16.40 -18.45 -7.40
C ARG A 166 -16.81 -18.93 -6.01
N GLY A 167 -18.11 -18.81 -5.69
CA GLY A 167 -18.68 -19.49 -4.54
C GLY A 167 -18.26 -20.97 -4.54
N ARG A 168 -18.30 -21.63 -3.36
CA ARG A 168 -17.92 -23.06 -3.22
C ARG A 168 -18.43 -23.84 -4.44
N PRO A 169 -17.57 -24.62 -5.14
CA PRO A 169 -17.99 -25.34 -6.33
C PRO A 169 -19.31 -26.06 -6.04
N LYS A 170 -20.37 -25.64 -6.72
CA LYS A 170 -21.71 -26.20 -6.52
C LYS A 170 -21.71 -27.58 -7.18
N PHE A 171 -21.33 -28.61 -6.42
CA PHE A 171 -21.51 -29.99 -6.85
C PHE A 171 -23.01 -30.27 -6.88
N GLY A 172 -23.54 -30.58 -8.07
CA GLY A 172 -24.91 -31.05 -8.19
C GLY A 172 -25.08 -32.37 -7.44
N ARG A 173 -26.31 -32.67 -6.99
CA ARG A 173 -26.64 -33.91 -6.24
C ARG A 173 -26.07 -35.18 -6.91
N ASN A 174 -26.04 -35.21 -8.25
CA ASN A 174 -25.59 -36.35 -9.03
C ASN A 174 -24.14 -36.24 -9.56
N SER A 175 -23.42 -35.15 -9.30
CA SER A 175 -22.02 -34.97 -9.70
C SER A 175 -21.10 -36.00 -9.03
N PRO A 176 -19.97 -36.39 -9.63
CA PRO A 176 -18.92 -37.15 -8.95
C PRO A 176 -18.49 -36.46 -7.65
N CYS A 177 -18.33 -37.24 -6.57
CA CYS A 177 -18.00 -36.70 -5.27
C CYS A 177 -16.53 -36.20 -5.21
N PRO A 178 -16.27 -34.99 -4.70
CA PRO A 178 -14.91 -34.41 -4.67
C PRO A 178 -13.93 -35.11 -3.72
N CYS A 179 -14.38 -36.02 -2.85
CA CYS A 179 -13.50 -36.79 -1.96
C CYS A 179 -12.79 -37.98 -2.63
N GLY A 180 -12.99 -38.18 -3.94
CA GLY A 180 -12.35 -39.26 -4.69
C GLY A 180 -13.00 -40.65 -4.54
N SER A 181 -14.16 -40.75 -3.90
CA SER A 181 -14.82 -42.04 -3.62
C SER A 181 -15.43 -42.76 -4.84
N GLY A 182 -15.43 -42.13 -6.01
CA GLY A 182 -16.12 -42.63 -7.21
C GLY A 182 -17.65 -42.61 -7.14
N ARG A 183 -18.25 -42.19 -6.02
CA ARG A 183 -19.71 -42.13 -5.81
C ARG A 183 -20.29 -40.76 -6.20
N LYS A 184 -21.61 -40.70 -6.42
CA LYS A 184 -22.34 -39.42 -6.58
C LYS A 184 -22.30 -38.63 -5.26
N PHE A 185 -22.17 -37.31 -5.34
CA PHE A 185 -22.04 -36.40 -4.19
C PHE A 185 -23.15 -36.63 -3.14
N LYS A 186 -24.41 -36.83 -3.58
CA LYS A 186 -25.56 -37.14 -2.70
C LYS A 186 -25.45 -38.43 -1.87
N ARG A 187 -24.61 -39.36 -2.28
CA ARG A 187 -24.44 -40.68 -1.64
C ARG A 187 -23.12 -40.77 -0.86
N CYS A 188 -22.44 -39.65 -0.66
CA CYS A 188 -21.11 -39.64 -0.05
C CYS A 188 -20.92 -38.49 0.95
N CYS A 189 -20.96 -37.23 0.49
CA CYS A 189 -20.58 -36.07 1.32
C CYS A 189 -21.72 -35.05 1.52
N LEU A 190 -22.92 -35.32 1.00
CA LEU A 190 -24.13 -34.50 1.17
C LEU A 190 -25.10 -35.18 2.17
N GLN A 191 -24.59 -35.93 3.14
CA GLN A 191 -25.41 -36.52 4.21
C GLN A 191 -25.82 -35.45 5.22
#